data_AF-A0A914BTK0-F1
#
_entry.id   AF-A0A914BTK0-F1
#
_cell.length_a   1.000
_cell.length_b   1.000
_cell.length_c   1.000
_cell.angle_alpha   90.00
_cell.angle_beta   90.00
_cell.angle_gamma   90.00
#
_symmetry.space_group_name_H-M   'P 1'
#
loop_
_entity.id
_entity.type
_entity.pdbx_description
1 polymer ?
#
loop_
_entity_poly.entity_id
_entity_poly.type
_entity_poly.pdbx_seq_one_letter_code
_entity_poly.pdbx_strand_id
1 'polypeptide(L)'
;MLDVVSRVVPAGCLLTTVLLVLSAAYSANGADEICGSLDIRNRVEKFKELENCTIIEGDLHILLIDQVSQGDYDHLSFPKLREITGFFVLYRVSQLLTLRYMFPNLAVIRGDTLFYNYALVIYEMLEMQEIGLNGLVTILRGSIRLEKNPNLCYMDTIDWSLILKEGTENNFIADNKDQGGCLNFCPKTGCRTPTALGTVRELCWSGDHCQKGKTLIQRYLTTYEATAYNHTCPYGSG
;
A
#
# COMPACT_ATOMS: atom_id res chain seq x y z
N MET A 1 -19.58 53.58 7.79
CA MET A 1 -19.67 54.77 6.93
C MET A 1 -18.25 55.32 6.89
N LEU A 2 -17.43 54.73 6.01
CA LEU A 2 -17.10 55.25 4.67
C LEU A 2 -16.00 56.31 4.76
N ASP A 3 -14.91 56.06 4.01
CA ASP A 3 -14.03 57.07 3.39
C ASP A 3 -13.05 57.78 4.36
N VAL A 4 -11.73 57.92 4.18
CA VAL A 4 -10.78 57.80 3.06
C VAL A 4 -9.37 57.64 3.66
N VAL A 5 -8.69 56.51 3.46
CA VAL A 5 -7.22 56.51 3.28
C VAL A 5 -6.91 55.56 2.13
N SER A 6 -7.36 55.97 0.94
CA SER A 6 -6.82 55.49 -0.33
C SER A 6 -5.99 56.61 -0.91
N ARG A 7 -4.66 56.52 -0.84
CA ARG A 7 -3.77 57.15 -1.82
C ARG A 7 -2.53 56.29 -2.04
N VAL A 8 -2.67 55.45 -3.07
CA VAL A 8 -1.65 55.07 -4.07
C VAL A 8 -0.51 54.18 -3.57
N VAL A 9 -0.82 52.89 -3.37
CA VAL A 9 0.13 51.81 -3.68
C VAL A 9 -0.44 51.07 -4.88
N PRO A 10 0.29 50.96 -6.01
CA PRO A 10 -0.23 50.34 -7.22
C PRO A 10 -0.57 48.86 -6.97
N ALA A 11 -1.73 48.44 -7.48
CA ALA A 11 -2.33 47.11 -7.30
C ALA A 11 -1.44 45.93 -7.76
N GLY A 12 -0.31 46.20 -8.44
CA GLY A 12 0.64 45.20 -8.89
C GLY A 12 1.61 44.66 -7.81
N CYS A 13 1.75 45.32 -6.66
CA CYS A 13 2.73 44.92 -5.63
C CYS A 13 2.16 44.04 -4.50
N LEU A 14 0.84 43.99 -4.34
CA LEU A 14 0.18 43.13 -3.34
C LEU A 14 0.01 41.69 -3.83
N LEU A 15 -0.15 41.49 -5.15
CA LEU A 15 -0.26 40.14 -5.72
C LEU A 15 1.07 39.38 -5.65
N THR A 16 2.20 40.06 -5.87
CA THR A 16 3.53 39.42 -5.88
C THR A 16 3.97 38.94 -4.50
N THR A 17 3.64 39.68 -3.43
CA THR A 17 3.95 39.26 -2.05
C THR A 17 3.05 38.13 -1.58
N VAL A 18 1.76 38.14 -1.94
CA VAL A 18 0.83 37.02 -1.66
C VAL A 18 1.21 35.76 -2.44
N LEU A 19 1.65 35.88 -3.71
CA LEU A 19 2.16 34.75 -4.49
C LEU A 19 3.45 34.15 -3.94
N LEU A 20 4.37 34.96 -3.40
CA LEU A 20 5.59 34.47 -2.75
C LEU A 20 5.31 33.79 -1.40
N VAL A 21 4.32 34.28 -0.65
CA VAL A 21 3.88 33.61 0.60
C VAL A 21 3.10 32.33 0.28
N LEU A 22 2.31 32.30 -0.80
CA LEU A 22 1.61 31.10 -1.27
C LEU A 22 2.58 30.06 -1.87
N SER A 23 3.64 30.46 -2.57
CA SER A 23 4.65 29.51 -3.06
C SER A 23 5.53 28.97 -1.92
N ALA A 24 5.79 29.76 -0.89
CA ALA A 24 6.44 29.29 0.34
C ALA A 24 5.51 28.38 1.18
N ALA A 25 4.19 28.61 1.18
CA ALA A 25 3.21 27.77 1.86
C ALA A 25 2.82 26.50 1.08
N TYR A 26 3.04 26.47 -0.24
CA TYR A 26 2.72 25.31 -1.09
C TYR A 26 3.83 24.24 -1.13
N SER A 27 5.00 24.51 -0.52
CA SER A 27 6.11 23.54 -0.45
C SER A 27 6.15 22.75 0.87
N ALA A 28 5.01 22.61 1.56
CA ALA A 28 4.91 21.81 2.79
C ALA A 28 4.48 20.35 2.55
N ASN A 29 4.54 19.85 1.31
CA ASN A 29 4.61 18.41 1.07
C ASN A 29 6.08 18.06 0.85
N GLY A 30 6.72 17.51 1.88
CA GLY A 30 8.09 17.01 1.77
C GLY A 30 8.22 16.12 0.54
N ALA A 31 9.31 16.29 -0.21
CA ALA A 31 9.63 15.42 -1.34
C ALA A 31 9.58 13.96 -0.88
N ASP A 32 9.02 13.08 -1.71
CA ASP A 32 8.99 11.65 -1.42
C ASP A 32 10.43 11.16 -1.17
N GLU A 33 10.67 10.55 -0.02
CA GLU A 33 11.97 9.96 0.28
C GLU A 33 12.04 8.58 -0.37
N ILE A 34 13.04 8.42 -1.22
CA ILE A 34 13.27 7.20 -1.98
C ILE A 34 14.39 6.42 -1.30
N CYS A 35 14.12 5.17 -0.97
CA CYS A 35 15.10 4.24 -0.43
C CYS A 35 15.38 3.15 -1.47
N GLY A 36 16.58 2.59 -1.47
CA GLY A 36 16.85 1.35 -2.20
C GLY A 36 16.20 0.14 -1.52
N SER A 37 16.48 -1.07 -2.02
CA SER A 37 16.04 -2.31 -1.37
C SER A 37 16.41 -2.34 0.12
N LEU A 38 15.45 -2.74 0.95
CA LEU A 38 15.60 -2.81 2.41
C LEU A 38 15.51 -4.24 2.90
N ASP A 39 16.39 -4.57 3.84
CA ASP A 39 16.55 -5.92 4.37
C ASP A 39 16.60 -5.91 5.90
N ILE A 40 15.41 -6.04 6.48
CA ILE A 40 15.16 -5.97 7.92
C ILE A 40 15.19 -7.39 8.47
N ARG A 41 16.25 -7.72 9.20
CA ARG A 41 16.46 -9.07 9.72
C ARG A 41 17.11 -9.11 11.09
N ASN A 42 16.93 -10.23 11.78
CA ASN A 42 17.52 -10.57 13.08
C ASN A 42 17.07 -9.73 14.28
N ARG A 43 16.78 -8.43 14.12
CA ARG A 43 16.45 -7.54 15.24
C ARG A 43 15.40 -6.50 14.87
N VAL A 44 14.58 -6.12 15.85
CA VAL A 44 13.48 -5.17 15.67
C VAL A 44 13.98 -3.74 15.43
N GLU A 45 15.13 -3.35 15.96
CA GLU A 45 15.64 -1.97 15.79
C GLU A 45 15.99 -1.66 14.33
N LYS A 46 16.09 -2.67 13.47
CA LYS A 46 16.33 -2.52 12.03
C LYS A 46 15.16 -1.88 11.29
N PHE A 47 13.96 -1.96 11.84
CA PHE A 47 12.79 -1.29 11.28
C PHE A 47 12.96 0.23 11.18
N LYS A 48 13.87 0.85 11.95
CA LYS A 48 14.18 2.28 11.84
C LYS A 48 14.61 2.72 10.44
N GLU A 49 15.12 1.80 9.62
CA GLU A 49 15.51 2.06 8.22
C GLU A 49 14.31 2.46 7.34
N LEU A 50 13.07 2.25 7.81
CA LEU A 50 11.83 2.63 7.14
C LEU A 50 11.26 3.99 7.59
N GLU A 51 11.78 4.62 8.65
CA GLU A 51 11.12 5.77 9.34
C GLU A 51 10.74 6.92 8.41
N ASN A 52 11.59 7.24 7.44
CA ASN A 52 11.35 8.32 6.52
C ASN A 52 11.02 7.87 5.09
N CYS A 53 11.08 6.57 4.82
CA CYS A 53 10.89 6.03 3.49
C CYS A 53 9.45 6.20 2.98
N THR A 54 9.28 6.81 1.82
CA THR A 54 8.00 6.90 1.12
C THR A 54 7.89 5.87 0.01
N ILE A 55 8.97 5.68 -0.75
CA ILE A 55 9.06 4.75 -1.88
C ILE A 55 10.30 3.88 -1.71
N ILE A 56 10.13 2.56 -1.78
CA ILE A 56 11.24 1.61 -1.89
C ILE A 56 11.45 1.31 -3.38
N GLU A 57 12.50 1.88 -3.95
CA GLU A 57 13.03 1.51 -5.27
C GLU A 57 13.84 0.21 -5.16
N GLY A 58 13.11 -0.90 -5.10
CA GLY A 58 13.66 -2.23 -4.95
C GLY A 58 12.75 -3.12 -4.13
N ASP A 59 13.36 -4.07 -3.43
CA ASP A 59 12.67 -5.13 -2.70
C ASP A 59 12.61 -4.82 -1.21
N LEU A 60 11.53 -5.23 -0.55
CA LEU A 60 11.41 -5.20 0.90
C LEU A 60 11.49 -6.63 1.45
N HIS A 61 12.49 -6.87 2.27
CA HIS A 61 12.67 -8.11 3.01
C HIS A 61 12.50 -7.85 4.50
N ILE A 62 11.59 -8.59 5.14
CA ILE A 62 11.45 -8.62 6.59
C ILE A 62 11.51 -10.09 7.01
N LEU A 63 12.64 -10.51 7.58
CA LEU A 63 12.88 -11.94 7.77
C LEU A 63 13.74 -12.30 8.98
N LEU A 64 13.52 -13.49 9.52
CA LEU A 64 14.35 -14.09 10.57
C LEU A 64 14.50 -13.18 11.79
N ILE A 65 13.39 -12.72 12.35
CA ILE A 65 13.38 -11.95 13.60
C ILE A 65 12.85 -12.86 14.70
N ASP A 66 13.76 -13.28 15.57
CA ASP A 66 13.50 -14.21 16.66
C ASP A 66 13.74 -13.52 18.02
N GLN A 67 13.31 -14.17 19.11
CA GLN A 67 13.54 -13.71 20.49
C GLN A 67 12.98 -12.32 20.81
N VAL A 68 11.78 -12.05 20.29
CA VAL A 68 11.03 -10.81 20.51
C VAL A 68 9.74 -11.09 21.27
N SER A 69 9.24 -10.07 21.94
CA SER A 69 7.90 -10.04 22.53
C SER A 69 6.94 -9.31 21.59
N GLN A 70 5.64 -9.58 21.72
CA GLN A 70 4.63 -8.90 20.90
C GLN A 70 4.69 -7.37 21.03
N GLY A 71 4.97 -6.87 22.24
CA GLY A 71 5.02 -5.43 22.53
C GLY A 71 6.16 -4.68 21.83
N ASP A 72 7.16 -5.38 21.30
CA ASP A 72 8.27 -4.76 20.57
C ASP A 72 7.82 -4.13 19.24
N TYR A 73 6.67 -4.56 18.71
CA TYR A 73 6.08 -4.02 17.47
C TYR A 73 5.05 -2.91 17.70
N ASP A 74 4.54 -2.73 18.93
CA ASP A 74 3.39 -1.85 19.22
C ASP A 74 3.65 -0.37 18.86
N HIS A 75 4.91 0.05 18.85
CA HIS A 75 5.32 1.42 18.55
C HIS A 75 5.86 1.59 17.12
N LEU A 76 5.90 0.53 16.33
CA LEU A 76 6.41 0.58 14.96
C LEU A 76 5.29 0.93 13.99
N SER A 77 5.39 2.13 13.42
CA SER A 77 4.49 2.58 12.37
C SER A 77 5.27 3.36 11.31
N PHE A 78 5.10 2.96 10.05
CA PHE A 78 5.73 3.56 8.89
C PHE A 78 4.66 4.13 7.94
N PRO A 79 3.91 5.15 8.37
CA PRO A 79 2.80 5.71 7.58
C PRO A 79 3.26 6.45 6.33
N LYS A 80 4.55 6.76 6.21
CA LYS A 80 5.11 7.39 5.02
C LYS A 80 5.23 6.40 3.85
N LEU A 81 5.49 5.12 4.12
CA LEU A 81 5.67 4.11 3.09
C LEU A 81 4.37 3.92 2.30
N ARG A 82 4.44 4.17 0.99
CA ARG A 82 3.30 4.09 0.07
C ARG A 82 3.52 3.10 -1.07
N GLU A 83 4.76 2.85 -1.43
CA GLU A 83 5.08 2.10 -2.64
C GLU A 83 6.34 1.25 -2.48
N ILE A 84 6.29 0.04 -3.03
CA ILE A 84 7.43 -0.85 -3.24
C ILE A 84 7.50 -1.17 -4.74
N THR A 85 8.60 -0.88 -5.40
CA THR A 85 8.71 -1.11 -6.85
C THR A 85 9.03 -2.59 -7.17
N GLY A 86 9.77 -3.27 -6.31
CA GLY A 86 10.06 -4.70 -6.42
C GLY A 86 8.99 -5.58 -5.76
N PHE A 87 9.44 -6.58 -5.01
CA PHE A 87 8.58 -7.48 -4.24
C PHE A 87 8.70 -7.26 -2.73
N PHE A 88 7.72 -7.79 -1.98
CA PHE A 88 7.71 -7.78 -0.52
C PHE A 88 7.68 -9.21 0.03
N VAL A 89 8.69 -9.58 0.83
CA VAL A 89 8.78 -10.87 1.54
C VAL A 89 8.73 -10.65 3.04
N LEU A 90 7.82 -11.39 3.69
CA LEU A 90 7.72 -11.54 5.13
C LEU A 90 7.94 -13.03 5.50
N TYR A 91 9.00 -13.33 6.25
CA TYR A 91 9.41 -14.71 6.52
C TYR A 91 9.94 -14.92 7.95
N ARG A 92 9.31 -15.81 8.73
CA ARG A 92 9.76 -16.15 10.11
C ARG A 92 10.05 -14.91 10.95
N VAL A 93 9.02 -14.10 11.17
CA VAL A 93 9.08 -12.94 12.06
C VAL A 93 8.19 -13.26 13.25
N SER A 94 8.83 -13.60 14.37
CA SER A 94 8.16 -14.06 15.59
C SER A 94 7.28 -12.96 16.19
N GLN A 95 6.13 -13.33 16.76
CA GLN A 95 5.19 -12.46 17.50
C GLN A 95 4.54 -11.31 16.71
N LEU A 96 4.79 -11.21 15.40
CA LEU A 96 4.14 -10.19 14.57
C LEU A 96 2.73 -10.64 14.18
N LEU A 97 1.72 -10.02 14.79
CA LEU A 97 0.32 -10.43 14.60
C LEU A 97 -0.34 -9.89 13.33
N THR A 98 0.06 -8.70 12.87
CA THR A 98 -0.58 -7.97 11.76
C THR A 98 0.32 -6.85 11.25
N LEU A 99 0.21 -6.48 9.96
CA LEU A 99 0.91 -5.32 9.37
C LEU A 99 0.10 -4.03 9.41
N ARG A 100 -1.16 -4.06 9.87
CA ARG A 100 -2.09 -2.91 9.75
C ARG A 100 -1.58 -1.60 10.34
N TYR A 101 -0.89 -1.68 11.47
CA TYR A 101 -0.35 -0.51 12.17
C TYR A 101 1.01 -0.10 11.62
N MET A 102 1.74 -1.08 11.07
CA MET A 102 3.08 -0.92 10.56
C MET A 102 3.08 -0.26 9.17
N PHE A 103 2.21 -0.70 8.26
CA PHE A 103 2.15 -0.21 6.87
C PHE A 103 0.74 0.27 6.48
N PRO A 104 0.18 1.29 7.18
CA PRO A 104 -1.21 1.68 6.98
C PRO A 104 -1.48 2.30 5.60
N ASN A 105 -0.46 2.84 4.93
CA ASN A 105 -0.56 3.57 3.67
C ASN A 105 0.15 2.89 2.49
N LEU A 106 0.71 1.70 2.66
CA LEU A 106 1.31 0.94 1.56
C LEU A 106 0.20 0.60 0.56
N ALA A 107 0.24 1.26 -0.61
CA ALA A 107 -0.84 1.25 -1.58
C ALA A 107 -0.51 0.45 -2.84
N VAL A 108 0.77 0.40 -3.23
CA VAL A 108 1.22 -0.17 -4.50
C VAL A 108 2.43 -1.07 -4.29
N ILE A 109 2.38 -2.27 -4.87
CA ILE A 109 3.56 -3.09 -5.15
C ILE A 109 3.66 -3.24 -6.66
N ARG A 110 4.72 -2.72 -7.29
CA ARG A 110 4.80 -2.77 -8.76
C ARG A 110 5.17 -4.15 -9.27
N GLY A 111 6.11 -4.84 -8.62
CA GLY A 111 6.62 -6.13 -9.08
C GLY A 111 7.51 -5.99 -10.32
N ASP A 112 8.34 -4.94 -10.39
CA ASP A 112 9.36 -4.79 -11.43
C ASP A 112 10.38 -5.94 -11.34
N THR A 113 10.73 -6.32 -10.11
CA THR A 113 11.39 -7.57 -9.72
C THR A 113 10.41 -8.48 -8.99
N LEU A 114 10.64 -9.80 -9.04
CA LEU A 114 9.79 -10.81 -8.39
C LEU A 114 10.63 -11.80 -7.59
N PHE A 115 10.10 -12.25 -6.45
CA PHE A 115 10.66 -13.38 -5.71
C PHE A 115 10.13 -14.66 -6.37
N TYR A 116 10.93 -15.23 -7.27
CA TYR A 116 10.46 -16.18 -8.29
C TYR A 116 9.41 -15.53 -9.20
N ASN A 117 8.13 -15.85 -8.98
CA ASN A 117 6.99 -15.27 -9.72
C ASN A 117 6.07 -14.43 -8.81
N TYR A 118 6.48 -14.20 -7.55
CA TYR A 118 5.63 -13.58 -6.54
C TYR A 118 6.08 -12.15 -6.22
N ALA A 119 5.12 -11.24 -6.11
CA ALA A 119 5.32 -9.86 -5.67
C ALA A 119 5.05 -9.67 -4.18
N LEU A 120 4.25 -10.56 -3.57
CA LEU A 120 4.01 -10.59 -2.13
C LEU A 120 4.14 -12.02 -1.63
N VAL A 121 5.00 -12.22 -0.62
CA VAL A 121 5.23 -13.52 0.02
C VAL A 121 5.07 -13.36 1.53
N ILE A 122 4.15 -14.13 2.11
CA ILE A 122 3.97 -14.25 3.56
C ILE A 122 4.10 -15.74 3.89
N TYR A 123 5.25 -16.10 4.46
CA TYR A 123 5.65 -17.50 4.61
C TYR A 123 6.12 -17.80 6.04
N GLU A 124 5.62 -18.89 6.62
CA GLU A 124 5.99 -19.34 7.97
C GLU A 124 5.85 -18.25 9.06
N MET A 125 4.77 -17.46 8.99
CA MET A 125 4.39 -16.48 10.01
C MET A 125 3.48 -17.15 11.04
N LEU A 126 4.10 -17.72 12.09
CA LEU A 126 3.41 -18.61 13.03
C LEU A 126 2.36 -17.90 13.87
N GLU A 127 2.63 -16.69 14.36
CA GLU A 127 1.71 -15.94 15.23
C GLU A 127 0.78 -14.99 14.46
N MET A 128 1.02 -14.77 13.17
CA MET A 128 0.25 -13.80 12.38
C MET A 128 -1.22 -14.22 12.28
N GLN A 129 -2.11 -13.31 12.67
CA GLN A 129 -3.56 -13.54 12.71
C GLN A 129 -4.25 -13.00 11.46
N GLU A 130 -3.66 -12.01 10.81
CA GLU A 130 -4.18 -11.35 9.62
C GLU A 130 -3.06 -10.56 8.92
N ILE A 131 -3.20 -10.35 7.61
CA ILE A 131 -2.21 -9.60 6.83
C ILE A 131 -2.28 -8.12 7.17
N GLY A 132 -3.48 -7.54 7.18
CA GLY A 132 -3.71 -6.16 7.61
C GLY A 132 -3.18 -5.09 6.64
N LEU A 133 -2.90 -5.39 5.37
CA LEU A 133 -2.48 -4.37 4.39
C LEU A 133 -3.68 -3.54 3.87
N ASN A 134 -4.35 -2.83 4.78
CA ASN A 134 -5.58 -2.07 4.52
C ASN A 134 -5.41 -0.93 3.50
N GLY A 135 -4.18 -0.44 3.32
CA GLY A 135 -3.82 0.56 2.32
C GLY A 135 -3.70 0.00 0.90
N LEU A 136 -3.48 -1.32 0.74
CA LEU A 136 -3.07 -1.92 -0.52
C LEU A 136 -4.20 -1.85 -1.55
N VAL A 137 -3.93 -1.14 -2.65
CA VAL A 137 -4.88 -0.94 -3.75
C VAL A 137 -4.56 -1.86 -4.91
N THR A 138 -3.28 -2.01 -5.27
CA THR A 138 -2.92 -2.82 -6.43
C THR A 138 -1.54 -3.45 -6.33
N ILE A 139 -1.41 -4.61 -6.96
CA ILE A 139 -0.14 -5.24 -7.33
C ILE A 139 -0.11 -5.32 -8.85
N LEU A 140 0.85 -4.64 -9.49
CA LEU A 140 0.84 -4.46 -10.94
C LEU A 140 1.35 -5.68 -11.71
N ARG A 141 2.33 -6.40 -11.16
CA ARG A 141 2.92 -7.60 -11.76
C ARG A 141 3.27 -8.61 -10.67
N GLY A 142 3.14 -9.90 -10.99
CA GLY A 142 3.43 -11.00 -10.09
C GLY A 142 2.23 -11.47 -9.29
N SER A 143 2.36 -12.69 -8.76
CA SER A 143 1.32 -13.34 -7.95
C SER A 143 1.60 -13.20 -6.45
N ILE A 144 0.70 -13.72 -5.61
CA ILE A 144 0.95 -13.82 -4.17
C ILE A 144 1.26 -15.24 -3.74
N ARG A 145 2.06 -15.37 -2.67
CA ARG A 145 2.29 -16.62 -1.96
C ARG A 145 1.99 -16.45 -0.48
N LEU A 146 0.94 -17.12 -0.01
CA LEU A 146 0.57 -17.20 1.39
C LEU A 146 0.69 -18.66 1.82
N GLU A 147 1.70 -19.00 2.60
CA GLU A 147 1.94 -20.40 2.92
C GLU A 147 2.48 -20.64 4.33
N LYS A 148 2.02 -21.71 4.98
CA LYS A 148 2.45 -22.12 6.33
C LYS A 148 2.22 -21.06 7.40
N ASN A 149 1.10 -20.35 7.33
CA ASN A 149 0.67 -19.38 8.34
C ASN A 149 -0.51 -19.97 9.15
N PRO A 150 -0.23 -20.78 10.20
CA PRO A 150 -1.24 -21.61 10.88
C PRO A 150 -2.28 -20.83 11.68
N ASN A 151 -2.04 -19.54 11.95
CA ASN A 151 -2.95 -18.66 12.68
C ASN A 151 -3.67 -17.62 11.80
N LEU A 152 -3.38 -17.61 10.48
CA LEU A 152 -3.82 -16.56 9.57
C LEU A 152 -5.30 -16.67 9.16
N CYS A 153 -6.11 -15.69 9.56
CA CYS A 153 -7.51 -15.52 9.20
C CYS A 153 -7.71 -14.42 8.14
N TYR A 154 -8.97 -14.12 7.78
CA TYR A 154 -9.40 -13.12 6.79
C TYR A 154 -8.95 -13.38 5.34
N MET A 155 -8.51 -14.59 5.01
CA MET A 155 -8.05 -14.88 3.64
C MET A 155 -9.22 -15.01 2.64
N ASP A 156 -10.40 -15.41 3.10
CA ASP A 156 -11.61 -15.59 2.29
C ASP A 156 -12.45 -14.29 2.14
N THR A 157 -12.16 -13.28 2.96
CA THR A 157 -12.76 -11.93 2.92
C THR A 157 -11.95 -10.96 2.07
N ILE A 158 -10.82 -11.37 1.50
CA ILE A 158 -10.01 -10.58 0.57
C ILE A 158 -10.22 -11.11 -0.85
N ASP A 159 -10.69 -10.25 -1.75
CA ASP A 159 -10.77 -10.54 -3.18
C ASP A 159 -9.51 -10.07 -3.90
N TRP A 160 -8.57 -10.99 -4.12
CA TRP A 160 -7.32 -10.72 -4.81
C TRP A 160 -7.49 -10.29 -6.26
N SER A 161 -8.61 -10.63 -6.93
CA SER A 161 -8.88 -10.19 -8.31
C SER A 161 -9.08 -8.67 -8.44
N LEU A 162 -9.40 -8.02 -7.31
CA LEU A 162 -9.52 -6.57 -7.20
C LEU A 162 -8.17 -5.88 -6.94
N ILE A 163 -7.12 -6.63 -6.60
CA ILE A 163 -5.78 -6.09 -6.26
C ILE A 163 -4.77 -6.43 -7.37
N LEU A 164 -4.75 -7.68 -7.80
CA LEU A 164 -3.81 -8.19 -8.80
C LEU A 164 -4.22 -7.74 -10.21
N LYS A 165 -3.31 -7.11 -10.94
CA LYS A 165 -3.54 -6.72 -12.34
C LYS A 165 -3.41 -7.91 -13.31
N GLU A 166 -2.51 -8.84 -13.04
CA GLU A 166 -2.25 -10.00 -13.92
C GLU A 166 -3.22 -11.17 -13.73
N GLY A 167 -4.02 -11.16 -12.65
CA GLY A 167 -4.97 -12.23 -12.35
C GLY A 167 -4.61 -12.99 -11.07
N THR A 168 -5.35 -14.07 -10.79
CA THR A 168 -5.21 -14.87 -9.54
C THR A 168 -4.84 -16.33 -9.80
N GLU A 169 -4.69 -16.73 -11.06
CA GLU A 169 -4.45 -18.11 -11.51
C GLU A 169 -3.13 -18.69 -11.02
N ASN A 170 -2.12 -17.84 -10.81
CA ASN A 170 -0.79 -18.22 -10.36
C ASN A 170 -0.55 -17.99 -8.86
N ASN A 171 -1.60 -17.63 -8.10
CA ASN A 171 -1.49 -17.47 -6.65
C ASN A 171 -1.26 -18.83 -5.97
N PHE A 172 -0.39 -18.84 -4.95
CA PHE A 172 -0.14 -20.01 -4.14
C PHE A 172 -0.61 -19.76 -2.70
N ILE A 173 -1.69 -20.43 -2.30
CA ILE A 173 -2.26 -20.32 -0.96
C ILE A 173 -2.44 -21.74 -0.41
N ALA A 174 -1.55 -22.16 0.51
CA ALA A 174 -1.54 -23.52 1.03
C ALA A 174 -1.04 -23.58 2.48
N ASP A 175 -1.38 -24.64 3.21
CA ASP A 175 -0.90 -24.90 4.58
C ASP A 175 -1.11 -23.76 5.60
N ASN A 176 -2.13 -22.93 5.37
CA ASN A 176 -2.54 -21.87 6.30
C ASN A 176 -3.68 -22.37 7.21
N LYS A 177 -4.11 -21.52 8.15
CA LYS A 177 -5.30 -21.83 8.97
C LYS A 177 -6.52 -22.13 8.11
N ASP A 178 -7.25 -23.18 8.47
CA ASP A 178 -8.58 -23.44 7.91
C ASP A 178 -9.51 -22.26 8.23
N GLN A 179 -10.05 -21.63 7.18
CA GLN A 179 -10.92 -20.46 7.33
C GLN A 179 -12.26 -20.83 8.00
N GLY A 180 -12.68 -22.09 7.98
CA GLY A 180 -13.82 -22.56 8.77
C GLY A 180 -13.63 -22.42 10.30
N GLY A 181 -12.37 -22.33 10.76
CA GLY A 181 -12.00 -22.06 12.15
C GLY A 181 -11.82 -20.58 12.47
N CYS A 182 -12.12 -19.67 11.54
CA CYS A 182 -12.03 -18.22 11.72
C CYS A 182 -13.43 -17.59 11.85
N LEU A 183 -13.54 -16.51 12.63
CA LEU A 183 -14.80 -15.76 12.74
C LEU A 183 -15.03 -14.80 11.56
N ASN A 184 -13.94 -14.26 10.98
CA ASN A 184 -13.90 -13.41 9.77
C ASN A 184 -15.04 -12.38 9.64
N PHE A 185 -15.44 -11.74 10.74
CA PHE A 185 -16.46 -10.69 10.70
C PHE A 185 -15.88 -9.42 10.12
N CYS A 186 -16.46 -8.92 9.04
CA CYS A 186 -16.16 -7.59 8.50
C CYS A 186 -16.94 -6.49 9.24
N PRO A 187 -16.47 -5.22 9.17
CA PRO A 187 -17.25 -4.07 9.61
C PRO A 187 -18.66 -4.06 9.03
N LYS A 188 -19.66 -3.81 9.87
CA LYS A 188 -21.10 -3.88 9.50
C LYS A 188 -21.52 -2.89 8.42
N THR A 189 -20.74 -1.82 8.21
CA THR A 189 -21.05 -0.73 7.27
C THR A 189 -19.85 -0.48 6.36
N GLY A 190 -20.10 -0.25 5.07
CA GLY A 190 -19.08 0.20 4.12
C GLY A 190 -18.22 -0.88 3.45
N CYS A 191 -18.36 -2.16 3.80
CA CYS A 191 -17.52 -3.23 3.23
C CYS A 191 -18.12 -3.96 2.02
N ARG A 192 -19.31 -3.55 1.56
CA ARG A 192 -19.95 -4.16 0.39
C ARG A 192 -19.30 -3.65 -0.89
N THR A 193 -18.58 -4.54 -1.56
CA THR A 193 -17.79 -4.22 -2.74
C THR A 193 -18.21 -5.13 -3.91
N PRO A 194 -18.43 -4.58 -5.11
CA PRO A 194 -18.62 -5.38 -6.32
C PRO A 194 -17.32 -6.13 -6.65
N THR A 195 -17.42 -7.45 -6.83
CA THR A 195 -16.34 -8.29 -7.34
C THR A 195 -16.16 -8.11 -8.85
N ALA A 196 -15.09 -8.66 -9.42
CA ALA A 196 -14.88 -8.68 -10.87
C ALA A 196 -16.01 -9.36 -11.66
N LEU A 197 -16.77 -10.26 -11.01
CA LEU A 197 -17.92 -10.97 -11.59
C LEU A 197 -19.25 -10.22 -11.43
N GLY A 198 -19.23 -9.01 -10.84
CA GLY A 198 -20.43 -8.21 -10.59
C GLY A 198 -21.26 -8.66 -9.39
N THR A 199 -20.83 -9.69 -8.66
CA THR A 199 -21.45 -10.08 -7.39
C THR A 199 -21.01 -9.12 -6.29
N VAL A 200 -21.92 -8.74 -5.39
CA VAL A 200 -21.56 -7.90 -4.24
C VAL A 200 -21.19 -8.79 -3.07
N ARG A 201 -19.97 -8.64 -2.56
CA ARG A 201 -19.47 -9.36 -1.38
C ARG A 201 -19.07 -8.39 -0.28
N GLU A 202 -19.14 -8.85 0.97
CA GLU A 202 -18.55 -8.15 2.10
C GLU A 202 -17.06 -8.52 2.15
N LEU A 203 -16.21 -7.53 1.85
CA LEU A 203 -14.77 -7.72 1.72
C LEU A 203 -14.02 -6.88 2.76
N CYS A 204 -13.09 -7.48 3.48
CA CYS A 204 -12.32 -6.83 4.53
C CYS A 204 -10.95 -7.46 4.74
N TRP A 205 -10.01 -6.62 5.18
CA TRP A 205 -8.67 -7.02 5.61
C TRP A 205 -8.66 -7.50 7.07
N SER A 206 -9.64 -7.05 7.85
CA SER A 206 -9.77 -7.28 9.30
C SER A 206 -11.18 -6.94 9.78
N GLY A 207 -11.44 -7.12 11.08
CA GLY A 207 -12.72 -6.77 11.72
C GLY A 207 -13.06 -5.27 11.77
N ASP A 208 -12.10 -4.41 11.43
CA ASP A 208 -12.22 -2.95 11.47
C ASP A 208 -11.90 -2.27 10.13
N HIS A 209 -11.37 -2.98 9.13
CA HIS A 209 -10.96 -2.39 7.84
C HIS A 209 -11.57 -3.13 6.63
N CYS A 210 -12.41 -2.43 5.87
CA CYS A 210 -12.92 -2.94 4.60
C CYS A 210 -11.83 -3.00 3.52
N GLN A 211 -11.97 -3.95 2.60
CA GLN A 211 -11.19 -3.94 1.37
C GLN A 211 -11.74 -2.86 0.45
N LYS A 212 -10.86 -1.96 0.00
CA LYS A 212 -11.22 -0.95 -0.99
C LYS A 212 -11.31 -1.64 -2.35
N GLY A 213 -12.48 -1.61 -2.99
CA GLY A 213 -12.65 -2.12 -4.34
C GLY A 213 -11.97 -1.23 -5.39
N LYS A 214 -11.95 -1.70 -6.65
CA LYS A 214 -11.57 -0.92 -7.85
C LYS A 214 -12.60 0.19 -8.14
N THR A 215 -12.98 1.02 -7.18
CA THR A 215 -13.92 2.13 -7.40
C THR A 215 -13.16 3.40 -7.80
N LEU A 216 -13.43 3.85 -9.03
CA LEU A 216 -12.99 5.09 -9.69
C LEU A 216 -11.49 5.29 -9.96
N ILE A 217 -10.57 4.82 -9.11
CA ILE A 217 -9.12 4.96 -9.38
C ILE A 217 -8.71 4.12 -10.59
N GLN A 218 -9.25 2.91 -10.76
CA GLN A 218 -8.98 2.14 -11.98
C GLN A 218 -9.59 2.80 -13.21
N ARG A 219 -10.78 3.43 -13.11
CA ARG A 219 -11.33 4.25 -14.21
C ARG A 219 -10.38 5.40 -14.56
N TYR A 220 -9.77 6.03 -13.57
CA TYR A 220 -8.78 7.09 -13.76
C TYR A 220 -7.49 6.57 -14.39
N LEU A 221 -6.94 5.45 -13.89
CA LEU A 221 -5.71 4.83 -14.41
C LEU A 221 -5.89 4.21 -15.80
N THR A 222 -7.01 3.54 -16.09
CA THR A 222 -7.33 3.05 -17.44
C THR A 222 -7.56 4.19 -18.42
N THR A 223 -8.13 5.32 -17.96
CA THR A 223 -8.23 6.52 -18.80
C THR A 223 -6.84 7.10 -19.06
N TYR A 224 -5.95 7.10 -18.06
CA TYR A 224 -4.58 7.60 -18.19
C TYR A 224 -3.72 6.73 -19.12
N GLU A 225 -3.76 5.41 -18.97
CA GLU A 225 -3.09 4.44 -19.86
C GLU A 225 -3.63 4.54 -21.30
N ALA A 226 -4.94 4.75 -21.49
CA ALA A 226 -5.54 4.96 -22.82
C ALA A 226 -5.13 6.30 -23.44
N THR A 227 -4.97 7.37 -22.65
CA THR A 227 -4.46 8.66 -23.16
C THR A 227 -2.97 8.62 -23.50
N ALA A 228 -2.16 7.86 -22.74
CA ALA A 228 -0.73 7.71 -23.02
C ALA A 228 -0.48 6.97 -24.35
N TYR A 229 -1.34 6.01 -24.71
CA TYR A 229 -1.26 5.29 -25.98
C TYR A 229 -1.68 6.12 -27.21
N ASN A 230 -2.44 7.20 -27.02
CA ASN A 230 -2.85 8.11 -28.10
C ASN A 230 -1.89 9.30 -28.32
N HIS A 231 -0.80 9.38 -27.54
CA HIS A 231 0.26 10.36 -27.73
C HIS A 231 1.57 9.72 -28.24
N THR A 232 1.47 8.84 -29.24
CA THR A 232 2.62 8.55 -30.10
C THR A 232 2.69 9.63 -31.19
N CYS A 233 3.66 10.55 -31.08
CA CYS A 233 3.97 11.49 -32.15
C CYS A 233 4.23 10.74 -33.47
N PRO A 234 3.62 11.13 -34.59
CA PRO A 234 3.94 10.53 -35.87
C PRO A 234 5.39 10.85 -36.23
N TYR A 235 6.16 9.80 -36.51
CA TYR A 235 7.50 9.88 -37.09
C TYR A 235 7.45 10.81 -38.33
N GLY A 236 8.29 11.85 -38.30
CA GLY A 236 8.55 12.70 -39.45
C GLY A 236 9.29 11.92 -40.53
N SER A 237 8.64 11.73 -41.67
CA SER A 237 9.24 11.29 -42.92
C SER A 237 9.04 12.39 -43.96
N GLY A 238 10.14 12.95 -44.47
CA GLY A 238 10.15 13.97 -45.51
C GLY A 238 11.29 14.97 -45.35
#